data_AF-A0A7X7I547-F1
#
_entry.id   AF-A0A7X7I547-F1
#
_cell.length_a   1.000
_cell.length_b   1.000
_cell.length_c   1.000
_cell.angle_alpha   90.00
_cell.angle_beta   90.00
_cell.angle_gamma   90.00
#
_symmetry.space_group_name_H-M   'P 1'
#
loop_
_entity.id
_entity.type
_entity.pdbx_description
1 polymer ?
#
loop_
_entity_poly.entity_id
_entity_poly.type
_entity_poly.pdbx_seq_one_letter_code
_entity_poly.pdbx_strand_id
1 'polypeptide(L)'
;MNGVVPKSLDIFRREPPKHAVYFFPFFDCCAWHVHHSSVQVIRACYFTLFQVVFEGLYRRTDLEFDVSFCPEFLKEGTGVEDFMKPDRIVIGTENNRTGELLKDLFFLFTMRENRMLSMSIPSAELTKYATNAMLATRISFMNEPARFCELVGGDVDQVRQGRVFARTTRWRGRMRVGACRSGAV
;
A
#
# COMPACT_ATOMS: atom_id res chain seq x y z
N MET A 1 -11.28 -18.15 23.05
CA MET A 1 -10.06 -17.57 23.64
C MET A 1 -10.00 -16.15 23.13
N ASN A 2 -9.97 -15.18 24.05
CA ASN A 2 -10.00 -13.74 23.76
C ASN A 2 -9.02 -13.39 22.65
N GLY A 3 -9.49 -12.69 21.61
CA GLY A 3 -8.65 -12.23 20.50
C GLY A 3 -7.43 -11.52 21.05
N VAL A 4 -6.27 -12.15 20.93
CA VAL A 4 -5.02 -11.60 21.42
C VAL A 4 -4.73 -10.40 20.55
N VAL A 5 -4.87 -9.20 21.11
CA VAL A 5 -4.38 -7.96 20.50
C VAL A 5 -2.92 -8.22 20.11
N PRO A 6 -2.56 -8.19 18.81
CA PRO A 6 -1.20 -8.49 18.39
C PRO A 6 -0.20 -7.63 19.17
N LYS A 7 0.88 -8.22 19.68
CA LYS A 7 1.92 -7.50 20.47
C LYS A 7 2.53 -6.31 19.70
N SER A 8 2.38 -6.27 18.38
CA SER A 8 2.74 -5.15 17.52
C SER A 8 1.90 -3.88 17.75
N LEU A 9 0.78 -3.93 18.48
CA LEU A 9 -0.07 -2.78 18.78
C LEU A 9 0.39 -1.90 19.96
N ASP A 10 1.27 -2.37 20.85
CA ASP A 10 1.67 -1.59 22.03
C ASP A 10 2.49 -0.32 21.69
N ILE A 11 3.06 -0.25 20.49
CA ILE A 11 3.93 0.85 20.05
C ILE A 11 3.14 2.13 19.71
N PHE A 12 1.81 2.06 19.55
CA PHE A 12 1.00 3.16 19.01
C PHE A 12 -0.29 3.47 19.81
N ARG A 13 -0.23 3.51 21.15
CA ARG A 13 -1.28 4.10 22.02
C ARG A 13 -1.40 5.63 21.86
N ARG A 14 -1.45 6.14 20.63
CA ARG A 14 -1.74 7.54 20.34
C ARG A 14 -3.18 7.65 19.88
N GLU A 15 -3.85 8.75 20.22
CA GLU A 15 -5.20 9.02 19.74
C GLU A 15 -5.26 8.87 18.21
N PRO A 16 -6.32 8.25 17.68
CA PRO A 16 -6.47 8.09 16.24
C PRO A 16 -6.49 9.47 15.58
N PRO A 17 -5.83 9.65 14.43
CA PRO A 17 -5.79 10.95 13.79
C PRO A 17 -7.20 11.40 13.41
N LYS A 18 -7.50 12.70 13.50
CA LYS A 18 -8.86 13.26 13.32
C LYS A 18 -9.57 12.86 12.01
N HIS A 19 -8.83 12.46 10.98
CA HIS A 19 -9.38 11.99 9.71
C HIS A 19 -9.80 10.50 9.74
N ALA A 20 -9.40 9.72 10.74
CA ALA A 20 -9.86 8.34 10.91
C ALA A 20 -11.33 8.28 11.35
N VAL A 21 -11.92 9.42 11.74
CA VAL A 21 -13.30 9.52 12.22
C VAL A 21 -14.31 9.06 11.17
N TYR A 22 -14.01 9.23 9.87
CA TYR A 22 -14.86 8.78 8.77
C TYR A 22 -15.04 7.25 8.70
N PHE A 23 -14.18 6.48 9.36
CA PHE A 23 -14.27 5.03 9.36
C PHE A 23 -15.15 4.46 10.49
N PHE A 24 -15.40 5.21 11.58
CA PHE A 24 -16.21 4.70 12.69
C PHE A 24 -17.65 4.31 12.32
N PRO A 25 -18.39 5.08 11.50
CA PRO A 25 -19.73 4.69 11.05
C PRO A 25 -19.73 3.43 10.19
N PHE A 26 -18.67 3.23 9.40
CA PHE A 26 -18.48 2.01 8.61
C PHE A 26 -18.31 0.79 9.52
N PHE A 27 -17.55 0.92 10.62
CA PHE A 27 -17.39 -0.18 11.58
C PHE A 27 -18.67 -0.49 12.34
N ASP A 28 -19.49 0.51 12.69
CA ASP A 28 -20.81 0.28 13.29
C ASP A 28 -21.69 -0.56 12.36
N CYS A 29 -21.68 -0.25 11.06
CA CYS A 29 -22.43 -1.00 10.05
C CYS A 29 -21.91 -2.43 9.87
N CYS A 30 -20.59 -2.62 9.79
CA CYS A 30 -19.96 -3.94 9.66
C CYS A 30 -20.20 -4.78 10.92
N ALA A 31 -20.03 -4.22 12.11
CA ALA A 31 -20.28 -4.92 13.37
C ALA A 31 -21.72 -5.43 13.48
N TRP A 32 -22.70 -4.65 13.00
CA TRP A 32 -24.12 -5.03 13.00
C TRP A 32 -24.47 -6.18 12.06
N HIS A 33 -23.75 -6.35 10.94
CA HIS A 33 -24.08 -7.35 9.91
C HIS A 33 -23.22 -8.61 9.97
N VAL A 34 -22.14 -8.61 10.77
CA VAL A 34 -21.33 -9.81 10.98
C VAL A 34 -22.06 -10.70 11.97
N HIS A 35 -22.62 -11.82 11.50
CA HIS A 35 -23.33 -12.80 12.33
C HIS A 35 -22.57 -14.13 12.50
N HIS A 36 -21.44 -14.29 11.81
CA HIS A 36 -20.61 -15.52 11.79
C HIS A 36 -19.12 -15.16 11.79
N SER A 37 -18.27 -16.13 12.10
CA SER A 37 -16.81 -15.98 11.98
C SER A 37 -16.44 -15.50 10.56
N SER A 38 -15.70 -14.40 10.49
CA SER A 38 -15.39 -13.73 9.23
C SER A 38 -13.94 -13.25 9.18
N VAL A 39 -13.39 -13.16 7.97
CA VAL A 39 -12.08 -12.57 7.70
C VAL A 39 -12.31 -11.17 7.15
N GLN A 40 -11.86 -10.15 7.88
CA GLN A 40 -11.93 -8.77 7.43
C GLN A 40 -10.61 -8.35 6.77
N VAL A 41 -10.72 -7.90 5.53
CA VAL A 41 -9.57 -7.46 4.73
C VAL A 41 -9.59 -5.95 4.62
N ILE A 42 -8.62 -5.30 5.23
CA ILE A 42 -8.46 -3.84 5.15
C ILE A 42 -7.62 -3.53 3.92
N ARG A 43 -8.20 -2.73 3.02
CA ARG A 43 -7.52 -2.14 1.87
C ARG A 43 -7.49 -0.63 2.04
N ALA A 44 -6.32 -0.07 2.36
CA ALA A 44 -6.16 1.37 2.52
C ALA A 44 -4.69 1.82 2.45
N CYS A 45 -4.49 3.14 2.41
CA CYS A 45 -3.18 3.80 2.33
C CYS A 45 -2.76 4.53 3.61
N TYR A 46 -3.40 4.29 4.75
CA TYR A 46 -3.17 5.04 5.99
C TYR A 46 -2.55 4.17 7.08
N PHE A 47 -1.39 4.61 7.58
CA PHE A 47 -0.69 4.12 8.75
C PHE A 47 -1.61 4.29 9.93
N THR A 48 -1.72 3.30 10.80
CA THR A 48 -2.67 3.22 11.93
C THR A 48 -4.11 2.86 11.60
N LEU A 49 -4.52 2.78 10.32
CA LEU A 49 -5.90 2.40 10.01
C LEU A 49 -6.23 1.00 10.53
N PHE A 50 -5.29 0.05 10.43
CA PHE A 50 -5.47 -1.27 11.00
C PHE A 50 -5.88 -1.22 12.47
N GLN A 51 -5.23 -0.37 13.27
CA GLN A 51 -5.52 -0.25 14.70
C GLN A 51 -6.91 0.33 14.95
N VAL A 52 -7.28 1.38 14.23
CA VAL A 52 -8.61 2.00 14.38
C VAL A 52 -9.71 1.01 14.00
N VAL A 53 -9.50 0.24 12.93
CA VAL A 53 -10.44 -0.80 12.49
C VAL A 53 -10.53 -1.92 13.52
N PHE A 54 -9.38 -2.44 13.96
CA PHE A 54 -9.33 -3.54 14.92
C PHE A 54 -9.98 -3.16 16.24
N GLU A 55 -9.64 -2.00 16.81
CA GLU A 55 -10.22 -1.49 18.04
C GLU A 55 -11.73 -1.20 17.88
N GLY A 56 -12.12 -0.63 16.74
CA GLY A 56 -13.52 -0.34 16.43
C GLY A 56 -14.38 -1.61 16.37
N LEU A 57 -13.88 -2.67 15.74
CA LEU A 57 -14.58 -3.96 15.66
C LEU A 57 -14.55 -4.70 16.99
N TYR A 58 -13.39 -4.73 17.66
CA TYR A 58 -13.22 -5.43 18.94
C TYR A 58 -14.15 -4.88 20.02
N ARG A 59 -14.40 -3.57 20.05
CA ARG A 59 -15.33 -2.94 21.00
C ARG A 59 -16.81 -3.19 20.70
N ARG A 60 -17.14 -3.66 19.49
CA ARG A 60 -18.52 -3.67 18.96
C ARG A 60 -19.03 -5.05 18.58
N THR A 61 -18.21 -6.09 18.68
CA THR A 61 -18.60 -7.48 18.36
C THR A 61 -17.98 -8.46 19.35
N ASP A 62 -18.74 -9.45 19.80
CA ASP A 62 -18.24 -10.59 20.56
C ASP A 62 -17.83 -11.78 19.67
N LEU A 63 -17.75 -11.56 18.35
CA LEU A 63 -17.49 -12.60 17.37
C LEU A 63 -15.99 -12.82 17.16
N GLU A 64 -15.64 -14.05 16.78
CA GLU A 64 -14.28 -14.39 16.38
C GLU A 64 -14.03 -13.93 14.94
N PHE A 65 -13.12 -12.97 14.76
CA PHE A 65 -12.75 -12.43 13.46
C PHE A 65 -11.22 -12.32 13.32
N ASP A 66 -10.75 -12.47 12.09
CA ASP A 66 -9.38 -12.17 11.72
C ASP A 66 -9.32 -10.87 10.93
N VAL A 67 -8.27 -10.08 11.14
CA VAL A 67 -8.01 -8.88 10.35
C VAL A 67 -6.72 -9.03 9.58
N SER A 68 -6.76 -8.69 8.30
CA SER A 68 -5.60 -8.67 7.41
C SER A 68 -5.47 -7.32 6.71
N PHE A 69 -4.26 -6.97 6.31
CA PHE A 69 -3.96 -5.76 5.57
C PHE A 69 -3.47 -6.10 4.17
N CYS A 70 -4.19 -5.64 3.14
CA CYS A 70 -3.86 -5.88 1.74
C CYS A 70 -3.66 -4.53 1.04
N PRO A 71 -2.45 -3.95 1.04
CA PRO A 71 -2.23 -2.67 0.40
C PRO A 71 -2.49 -2.75 -1.11
N GLU A 72 -3.15 -1.73 -1.63
CA GLU A 72 -3.38 -1.58 -3.07
C GLU A 72 -2.24 -0.80 -3.73
N PHE A 73 -1.80 -1.21 -4.91
CA PHE A 73 -0.74 -0.53 -5.69
C PHE A 73 -1.24 -0.05 -7.06
N LEU A 74 -2.53 0.28 -7.13
CA LEU A 74 -3.20 0.72 -8.35
C LEU A 74 -2.79 2.15 -8.72
N LYS A 75 -2.74 2.44 -10.02
CA LYS A 75 -2.56 3.81 -10.52
C LYS A 75 -3.89 4.36 -11.03
N GLU A 76 -4.08 5.66 -10.88
CA GLU A 76 -5.21 6.35 -11.51
C GLU A 76 -5.16 6.17 -13.03
N GLY A 77 -6.31 5.85 -13.64
CA GLY A 77 -6.43 5.61 -15.08
C GLY A 77 -6.11 4.19 -15.55
N THR A 78 -5.41 3.36 -14.77
CA THR A 78 -5.10 1.95 -15.13
C THR A 78 -5.55 0.92 -14.08
N GLY A 79 -6.43 1.32 -13.17
CA GLY A 79 -6.82 0.51 -12.00
C GLY A 79 -7.34 -0.89 -12.32
N VAL A 80 -8.14 -1.07 -13.39
CA VAL A 80 -8.65 -2.38 -13.80
C VAL A 80 -7.51 -3.30 -14.27
N GLU A 81 -6.62 -2.79 -15.11
CA GLU A 81 -5.50 -3.59 -15.64
C GLU A 81 -4.47 -3.93 -14.55
N ASP A 82 -4.14 -2.95 -13.70
CA ASP A 82 -3.23 -3.15 -12.56
C ASP A 82 -3.82 -4.18 -11.55
N PHE A 83 -5.16 -4.24 -11.42
CA PHE A 83 -5.82 -5.24 -10.57
C PHE A 83 -5.81 -6.64 -11.20
N MET A 84 -6.05 -6.76 -12.50
CA MET A 84 -6.10 -8.05 -13.21
C MET A 84 -4.71 -8.66 -13.43
N LYS A 85 -3.67 -7.83 -13.52
CA LYS A 85 -2.27 -8.25 -13.75
C LYS A 85 -1.32 -7.53 -12.78
N PRO A 86 -1.41 -7.80 -11.48
CA PRO A 86 -0.59 -7.10 -10.51
C PRO A 86 0.87 -7.52 -10.62
N ASP A 87 1.78 -6.53 -10.52
CA ASP A 87 3.23 -6.75 -10.40
C ASP A 87 3.54 -7.67 -9.19
N ARG A 88 2.82 -7.46 -8.08
CA ARG A 88 2.86 -8.24 -6.83
C ARG A 88 1.65 -7.95 -5.95
N ILE A 89 1.23 -8.92 -5.15
CA ILE A 89 0.21 -8.80 -4.11
C ILE A 89 0.91 -8.95 -2.75
N VAL A 90 0.70 -7.98 -1.85
CA VAL A 90 1.24 -8.01 -0.49
C VAL A 90 0.08 -8.30 0.46
N ILE A 91 0.30 -9.18 1.42
CA ILE A 91 -0.65 -9.49 2.50
C ILE A 91 0.07 -9.40 3.83
N GLY A 92 -0.43 -8.51 4.68
CA GLY A 92 -0.15 -8.45 6.10
C GLY A 92 -1.16 -9.29 6.86
N THR A 93 -0.73 -10.34 7.54
CA THR A 93 -1.58 -11.11 8.46
C THR A 93 -0.74 -11.75 9.55
N GLU A 94 -1.32 -11.89 10.75
CA GLU A 94 -0.72 -12.62 11.87
C GLU A 94 -1.28 -14.06 11.96
N ASN A 95 -2.31 -14.39 11.17
CA ASN A 95 -2.96 -15.70 11.17
C ASN A 95 -2.71 -16.43 9.84
N ASN A 96 -2.03 -17.59 9.93
CA ASN A 96 -1.72 -18.42 8.76
C ASN A 96 -2.97 -18.88 8.00
N ARG A 97 -4.07 -19.20 8.71
CA ARG A 97 -5.34 -19.61 8.08
C ARG A 97 -5.90 -18.50 7.19
N THR A 98 -5.89 -17.26 7.69
CA THR A 98 -6.29 -16.08 6.91
C THR A 98 -5.35 -15.85 5.72
N GLY A 99 -4.05 -16.05 5.91
CA GLY A 99 -3.07 -15.98 4.82
C GLY A 99 -3.34 -17.01 3.70
N GLU A 100 -3.67 -18.25 4.04
CA GLU A 100 -4.02 -19.31 3.08
C GLU A 100 -5.34 -19.00 2.35
N LEU A 101 -6.37 -18.59 3.07
CA LEU A 101 -7.65 -18.19 2.46
C LEU A 101 -7.47 -17.06 1.44
N LEU A 102 -6.64 -16.07 1.76
CA LEU A 102 -6.35 -14.98 0.83
C LEU A 102 -5.48 -15.43 -0.34
N LYS A 103 -4.57 -16.38 -0.13
CA LYS A 103 -3.83 -17.01 -1.23
C LYS A 103 -4.75 -17.69 -2.21
N ASP A 104 -5.71 -18.46 -1.73
CA ASP A 104 -6.70 -19.12 -2.57
C ASP A 104 -7.57 -18.10 -3.31
N LEU A 105 -8.00 -17.04 -2.62
CA LEU A 105 -8.78 -15.95 -3.22
C LEU A 105 -8.05 -15.26 -4.37
N PHE A 106 -6.75 -14.98 -4.21
CA PHE A 106 -5.96 -14.29 -5.23
C PHE A 106 -5.28 -15.21 -6.24
N PHE A 107 -5.35 -16.54 -6.04
CA PHE A 107 -4.66 -17.54 -6.85
C PHE A 107 -4.91 -17.37 -8.35
N LEU A 108 -6.16 -17.09 -8.74
CA LEU A 108 -6.58 -16.90 -10.13
C LEU A 108 -5.88 -15.71 -10.82
N PHE A 109 -5.48 -14.69 -10.05
CA PHE A 109 -4.77 -13.50 -10.56
C PHE A 109 -3.24 -13.68 -10.55
N THR A 110 -2.72 -14.70 -9.85
CA THR A 110 -1.29 -14.93 -9.62
C THR A 110 -0.77 -16.26 -10.19
N MET A 111 -1.55 -16.97 -11.00
CA MET A 111 -1.29 -18.36 -11.46
C MET A 111 0.08 -18.63 -12.10
N ARG A 112 0.84 -17.60 -12.53
CA ARG A 112 2.05 -17.79 -13.33
C ARG A 112 3.37 -17.58 -12.59
N GLU A 113 3.42 -16.86 -11.47
CA GLU A 113 4.71 -16.27 -11.01
C GLU A 113 4.89 -16.12 -9.48
N ASN A 114 4.13 -16.82 -8.62
CA ASN A 114 4.23 -16.70 -7.15
C ASN A 114 4.37 -15.23 -6.68
N ARG A 115 3.54 -14.34 -7.22
CA ARG A 115 3.62 -12.88 -7.04
C ARG A 115 3.09 -12.41 -5.70
N MET A 116 3.09 -13.28 -4.70
CA MET A 116 2.38 -13.09 -3.43
C MET A 116 3.36 -13.05 -2.27
N LEU A 117 3.34 -11.95 -1.53
CA LEU A 117 4.23 -11.72 -0.40
C LEU A 117 3.41 -11.66 0.88
N SER A 118 3.52 -12.72 1.68
CA SER A 118 2.94 -12.76 3.03
C SER A 118 3.95 -12.21 4.04
N MET A 119 3.54 -11.28 4.87
CA MET A 119 4.37 -10.64 5.89
C MET A 119 3.53 -10.22 7.11
N SER A 120 4.18 -9.68 8.15
CA SER A 120 3.46 -9.10 9.29
C SER A 120 2.70 -7.85 8.89
N ILE A 121 1.65 -7.53 9.64
CA ILE A 121 0.77 -6.38 9.35
C ILE A 121 1.55 -5.05 9.31
N PRO A 122 2.44 -4.74 10.29
CA PRO A 122 3.22 -3.50 10.24
C PRO A 122 4.16 -3.43 9.02
N SER A 123 4.71 -4.56 8.59
CA SER A 123 5.59 -4.62 7.42
C SER A 123 4.82 -4.35 6.12
N ALA A 124 3.59 -4.86 6.03
CA ALA A 124 2.72 -4.63 4.86
C ALA A 124 2.30 -3.15 4.77
N GLU A 125 1.94 -2.52 5.89
CA GLU A 125 1.68 -1.08 5.96
C GLU A 125 2.91 -0.28 5.53
N LEU A 126 4.07 -0.54 6.13
CA LEU A 126 5.33 0.15 5.80
C LEU A 126 5.73 -0.05 4.33
N THR A 127 5.47 -1.22 3.75
CA THR A 127 5.75 -1.50 2.34
C THR A 127 4.98 -0.55 1.41
N LYS A 128 3.72 -0.25 1.74
CA LYS A 128 2.90 0.72 0.98
C LYS A 128 3.50 2.13 1.07
N TYR A 129 3.87 2.56 2.27
CA TYR A 129 4.51 3.85 2.50
C TYR A 129 5.84 3.99 1.77
N ALA A 130 6.73 3.02 1.95
CA ALA A 130 8.05 3.00 1.32
C ALA A 130 7.94 3.02 -0.21
N THR A 131 6.97 2.29 -0.78
CA THR A 131 6.75 2.26 -2.23
C THR A 131 6.30 3.63 -2.76
N ASN A 132 5.34 4.27 -2.10
CA ASN A 132 4.85 5.60 -2.49
C ASN A 132 5.92 6.68 -2.30
N ALA A 133 6.64 6.66 -1.17
CA ALA A 133 7.73 7.59 -0.89
C ALA A 133 8.86 7.43 -1.91
N MET A 134 9.27 6.20 -2.23
CA MET A 134 10.28 5.95 -3.26
C MET A 134 9.83 6.45 -4.64
N LEU A 135 8.55 6.29 -5.00
CA LEU A 135 8.03 6.82 -6.26
C LEU A 135 8.08 8.36 -6.31
N ALA A 136 7.65 9.02 -5.22
CA ALA A 136 7.72 10.47 -5.10
C ALA A 136 9.16 10.99 -5.14
N THR A 137 10.06 10.40 -4.35
CA THR A 137 11.48 10.74 -4.32
C THR A 137 12.10 10.62 -5.70
N ARG A 138 11.75 9.57 -6.46
CA ARG A 138 12.25 9.39 -7.83
C ARG A 138 11.86 10.52 -8.76
N ILE A 139 10.60 10.95 -8.72
CA ILE A 139 10.12 12.06 -9.54
C ILE A 139 10.84 13.34 -9.15
N SER A 140 10.84 13.69 -7.86
CA SER A 140 11.50 14.90 -7.35
C SER A 140 13.00 14.92 -7.64
N PHE A 141 13.68 13.78 -7.45
CA PHE A 141 15.10 13.64 -7.71
C PHE A 141 15.45 13.83 -9.19
N MET A 142 14.55 13.49 -10.11
CA MET A 142 14.81 13.74 -11.55
C MET A 142 14.46 15.15 -11.99
N ASN A 143 13.54 15.80 -11.30
CA ASN A 143 13.19 17.18 -11.60
C ASN A 143 14.34 18.14 -11.25
N GLU A 144 15.16 17.82 -10.23
CA GLU A 144 16.25 18.70 -9.81
C GLU A 144 17.39 18.79 -10.85
N PRO A 145 17.98 17.67 -11.35
CA PRO A 145 18.92 17.73 -12.47
C PRO A 145 18.31 18.30 -13.75
N ALA A 146 17.00 18.11 -13.99
CA ALA A 146 16.33 18.70 -15.15
C ALA A 146 16.41 20.24 -15.11
N ARG A 147 16.09 20.82 -13.95
CA ARG A 147 16.19 22.27 -13.73
C ARG A 147 17.64 22.77 -13.82
N PHE A 148 18.59 21.99 -13.32
CA PHE A 148 20.01 22.34 -13.46
C PHE A 148 20.46 22.32 -14.93
N CYS A 149 20.06 21.29 -15.69
CA CYS A 149 20.33 21.16 -17.12
C CYS A 149 19.80 22.36 -17.93
N GLU A 150 18.61 22.88 -17.60
CA GLU A 150 18.05 24.10 -18.23
C GLU A 150 18.95 25.32 -18.05
N LEU A 151 19.65 25.45 -16.91
CA LEU A 151 20.53 26.59 -16.62
C LEU A 151 21.90 26.49 -17.30
N VAL A 152 22.43 25.27 -17.45
CA VAL A 152 23.79 25.04 -17.96
C VAL A 152 23.83 24.60 -19.43
N GLY A 153 22.68 24.47 -20.09
CA GLY A 153 22.56 23.96 -21.45
C GLY A 153 22.78 22.44 -21.59
N GLY A 154 22.56 21.69 -20.50
CA GLY A 154 22.67 20.24 -20.48
C GLY A 154 21.39 19.53 -20.95
N ASP A 155 21.50 18.29 -21.41
CA ASP A 155 20.36 17.46 -21.79
C ASP A 155 20.05 16.43 -20.69
N VAL A 156 18.91 16.61 -20.00
CA VAL A 156 18.47 15.72 -18.93
C VAL A 156 18.20 14.29 -19.43
N ASP A 157 17.88 14.09 -20.70
CA ASP A 157 17.70 12.76 -21.27
C ASP A 157 19.02 12.03 -21.42
N GLN A 158 20.10 12.73 -21.77
CA GLN A 158 21.46 12.17 -21.79
C GLN A 158 21.91 11.82 -20.37
N VAL A 159 21.68 12.71 -19.39
CA VAL A 159 21.94 12.43 -17.96
C VAL A 159 21.14 11.21 -17.50
N ARG A 160 19.88 11.09 -17.93
CA ARG A 160 19.02 9.94 -17.63
C ARG A 160 19.53 8.64 -18.23
N GLN A 161 20.19 8.66 -19.38
CA GLN A 161 20.73 7.46 -20.02
C GLN A 161 22.11 7.08 -19.45
N GLY A 162 22.95 8.06 -19.08
CA GLY A 162 24.31 7.85 -18.58
C GLY A 162 24.41 7.32 -17.15
N ARG A 163 23.30 7.27 -16.40
CA ARG A 163 23.30 6.86 -14.99
C ARG A 163 23.44 5.34 -14.81
N VAL A 164 24.47 4.96 -14.06
CA VAL A 164 24.84 3.56 -13.75
C VAL A 164 23.71 2.79 -13.02
N PHE A 165 22.93 3.49 -12.19
CA PHE A 165 21.89 2.87 -11.35
C PHE A 165 20.71 2.24 -12.13
N ALA A 166 20.58 2.54 -13.43
CA ALA A 166 19.54 1.96 -14.28
C ALA A 166 19.69 0.44 -14.49
N ARG A 167 20.87 -0.15 -14.21
CA ARG A 167 21.12 -1.59 -14.33
C ARG A 167 20.71 -2.38 -13.10
N THR A 168 20.92 -1.84 -11.90
CA THR A 168 20.59 -2.49 -10.62
C THR A 168 19.12 -2.40 -10.27
N THR A 169 18.39 -1.49 -10.91
CA THR A 169 17.00 -1.24 -10.57
C THR A 169 16.15 -1.30 -11.83
N ARG A 170 15.00 -2.00 -11.76
CA ARG A 170 14.04 -2.15 -12.87
C ARG A 170 13.33 -0.81 -13.14
N TRP A 171 14.09 0.18 -13.60
CA TRP A 171 13.72 1.59 -13.74
C TRP A 171 13.26 1.97 -15.14
N ARG A 172 13.04 0.98 -16.01
CA ARG A 172 12.47 1.19 -17.35
C ARG A 172 11.06 1.82 -17.23
N GLY A 173 10.87 2.97 -17.87
CA GLY A 173 9.56 3.58 -18.15
C GLY A 173 8.93 4.50 -17.10
N ARG A 174 9.45 4.58 -15.85
CA ARG A 174 8.76 5.29 -14.73
C ARG A 174 9.36 6.64 -14.32
N MET A 175 10.24 7.21 -15.13
CA MET A 175 10.76 8.57 -14.95
C MET A 175 10.53 9.36 -16.22
N ARG A 176 9.34 9.94 -16.33
CA ARG A 176 9.11 11.07 -17.20
C ARG A 176 9.32 12.31 -16.36
N VAL A 177 10.22 13.18 -16.80
CA VAL A 177 10.31 14.55 -16.29
C VAL A 177 9.02 15.25 -16.74
N GLY A 178 8.32 15.92 -15.84
CA GLY A 178 7.12 16.72 -16.13
C GLY A 178 6.67 17.45 -14.86
N ALA A 179 6.29 18.73 -14.86
CA ALA A 179 5.84 19.64 -15.93
C ALA A 179 6.58 20.99 -15.89
N CYS A 180 7.65 21.14 -16.67
CA CYS A 180 8.22 22.44 -17.06
C CYS A 180 8.20 22.54 -18.60
N ARG A 181 7.03 22.27 -19.19
CA ARG A 181 6.76 22.52 -20.62
C ARG A 181 5.34 23.07 -20.75
N SER A 182 5.10 24.21 -20.10
CA SER A 182 4.07 25.16 -20.51
C SER A 182 4.78 26.47 -20.79
N GLY A 183 4.74 26.89 -22.06
CA GLY A 183 5.43 28.07 -22.53
C GLY A 183 5.06 29.31 -21.72
N ALA A 184 6.10 29.99 -21.22
CA ALA A 184 6.10 31.42 -21.03
C ALA A 184 6.92 32.03 -22.17
N VAL A 185 6.24 32.23 -23.31
CA VAL A 185 6.52 33.28 -24.29
C VAL A 185 5.15 33.80 -24.72
#